data_AF-A0AAD7VGE8-F1
#
_entry.id   AF-A0AAD7VGE8-F1
#
_cell.length_a   1.000
_cell.length_b   1.000
_cell.length_c   1.000
_cell.angle_alpha   90.00
_cell.angle_beta   90.00
_cell.angle_gamma   90.00
#
_symmetry.space_group_name_H-M   'P 1'
#
loop_
_entity.id
_entity.type
_entity.pdbx_description
1 polymer ?
#
loop_
_entity_poly.entity_id
_entity_poly.type
_entity_poly.pdbx_seq_one_letter_code
_entity_poly.pdbx_strand_id
1 'polypeptide(L)'
;MHRRAKLNVANPTIPMEIRVGKALEAIYVCCFGKGLIEEEDERLLIVMLSSVFPSVNQLEIQRRAKDKASKVAEGSDEYYVSEQSPYLNKL
;
A
#
# COMPACT_ATOMS: atom_id res chain seq x y z
N MET A 1 -16.96 8.96 19.54
CA MET A 1 -15.88 8.04 19.12
C MET A 1 -16.22 6.64 19.64
N HIS A 2 -16.73 5.73 18.80
CA HIS A 2 -17.01 4.35 19.21
C HIS A 2 -15.66 3.61 19.30
N ARG A 3 -15.22 3.23 20.51
CA ARG A 3 -14.09 2.31 20.65
C ARG A 3 -14.51 0.98 20.03
N ARG A 4 -13.69 0.43 19.11
CA ARG A 4 -13.87 -0.94 18.62
C ARG A 4 -13.91 -1.89 19.82
N ALA A 5 -14.94 -2.72 19.90
CA ALA A 5 -14.98 -3.81 20.88
C ALA A 5 -13.73 -4.69 20.67
N LYS A 6 -13.04 -5.06 21.76
CA LYS A 6 -11.93 -6.01 21.67
C LYS A 6 -12.50 -7.36 21.23
N LEU A 7 -12.26 -7.72 19.98
CA LEU A 7 -12.39 -9.09 19.52
C LEU A 7 -11.22 -9.88 20.13
N ASN A 8 -11.51 -10.86 21.00
CA ASN A 8 -10.53 -11.78 21.58
C ASN A 8 -10.03 -12.82 20.54
N VAL A 9 -9.90 -12.40 19.28
CA VAL A 9 -9.39 -13.21 18.19
C VAL A 9 -7.90 -12.95 18.08
N ALA A 10 -7.12 -14.00 17.84
CA ALA A 10 -5.69 -13.86 17.61
C ALA A 10 -5.43 -12.86 16.46
N ASN A 11 -4.43 -11.99 16.63
CA ASN A 11 -4.03 -11.12 15.55
C ASN A 11 -3.64 -11.98 14.34
N PRO A 12 -4.11 -11.65 13.13
CA PRO A 12 -3.72 -12.40 11.94
C PRO A 12 -2.20 -12.25 11.76
N THR A 13 -1.51 -13.38 11.67
CA THR A 13 -0.07 -13.44 11.41
C THR A 13 0.16 -13.20 9.92
N ILE A 14 0.08 -11.94 9.50
CA ILE A 14 0.38 -11.53 8.12
C ILE A 14 1.88 -11.23 8.04
N PRO A 15 2.65 -11.92 7.16
CA PRO A 15 4.04 -11.59 6.89
C PRO A 15 4.25 -10.10 6.59
N MET A 16 5.38 -9.55 7.04
CA MET A 16 5.61 -8.10 6.94
C MET A 16 5.74 -7.65 5.48
N GLU A 17 6.26 -8.51 4.62
CA GLU A 17 6.43 -8.33 3.19
C GLU A 17 5.08 -8.17 2.49
N ILE A 18 4.08 -8.95 2.91
CA ILE A 18 2.70 -8.82 2.42
C ILE A 18 2.10 -7.49 2.87
N ARG A 19 2.39 -7.06 4.10
CA ARG A 19 1.91 -5.77 4.63
C ARG A 19 2.49 -4.59 3.88
N VAL A 20 3.77 -4.63 3.47
CA VAL A 20 4.40 -3.60 2.61
C VAL A 20 3.66 -3.49 1.29
N GLY A 21 3.40 -4.61 0.61
CA GLY A 21 2.68 -4.60 -0.66
C GLY A 21 1.28 -3.98 -0.51
N LYS A 22 0.52 -4.39 0.52
CA LYS A 22 -0.81 -3.82 0.78
C LYS A 22 -0.78 -2.34 1.16
N ALA A 23 0.24 -1.89 1.88
CA ALA A 23 0.42 -0.48 2.20
C ALA A 23 0.71 0.33 0.94
N LEU A 24 1.60 -0.16 0.05
CA LEU A 24 1.89 0.49 -1.23
C LEU A 24 0.63 0.66 -2.08
N GLU A 25 -0.20 -0.38 -2.22
CA GLU A 25 -1.48 -0.28 -2.95
C GLU A 25 -2.42 0.76 -2.33
N ALA A 26 -2.56 0.74 -0.99
CA ALA A 26 -3.44 1.67 -0.30
C ALA A 26 -2.98 3.13 -0.46
N ILE A 27 -1.67 3.38 -0.36
CA ILE A 27 -1.09 4.71 -0.58
C ILE A 27 -1.28 5.13 -2.04
N TYR A 28 -1.03 4.23 -3.00
CA TYR A 28 -1.24 4.49 -4.41
C TYR A 28 -2.67 4.99 -4.68
N VAL A 29 -3.68 4.25 -4.21
CA VAL A 29 -5.09 4.63 -4.39
C VAL A 29 -5.42 5.94 -3.68
N CYS A 30 -4.98 6.09 -2.43
CA CYS A 30 -5.39 7.22 -1.60
C CYS A 30 -4.71 8.54 -1.98
N CYS A 31 -3.44 8.49 -2.37
CA CYS A 31 -2.62 9.68 -2.62
C CYS A 31 -2.56 10.05 -4.10
N PHE A 32 -2.61 9.06 -4.99
CA PHE A 32 -2.43 9.29 -6.43
C PHE A 32 -3.75 9.18 -7.21
N GLY A 33 -4.83 8.65 -6.60
CA GLY A 33 -6.12 8.53 -7.26
C GLY A 33 -6.06 7.67 -8.54
N LYS A 34 -5.14 6.70 -8.59
CA LYS A 34 -4.77 5.91 -9.79
C LYS A 34 -4.07 6.69 -10.92
N GLY A 35 -3.50 7.85 -10.61
CA GLY A 35 -2.63 8.62 -11.51
C GLY A 35 -1.20 8.10 -11.53
N LEU A 36 -0.33 8.74 -12.33
CA LEU A 36 1.09 8.39 -12.39
C LEU A 36 1.79 8.62 -11.05
N ILE A 37 2.85 7.85 -10.80
CA ILE A 37 3.78 8.08 -9.70
C ILE A 37 5.01 8.80 -10.30
N GLU A 38 5.23 10.05 -9.91
CA GLU A 38 6.40 10.80 -10.36
C GLU A 38 7.67 10.34 -9.64
N GLU A 39 8.85 10.67 -10.18
CA GLU A 39 10.14 10.19 -9.63
C GLU A 39 10.35 10.63 -8.17
N GLU A 40 9.98 11.87 -7.83
CA GLU A 40 10.13 12.38 -6.47
C GLU A 40 9.18 11.67 -5.48
N ASP A 41 7.95 11.39 -5.93
CA ASP A 41 6.97 10.62 -5.16
C ASP A 41 7.42 9.17 -4.95
N GLU A 42 8.04 8.54 -5.96
CA GLU A 42 8.62 7.20 -5.82
C GLU A 42 9.72 7.19 -4.74
N ARG A 43 10.62 8.17 -4.77
CA ARG A 43 11.69 8.30 -3.76
C ARG A 43 11.10 8.48 -2.36
N LEU A 44 10.09 9.33 -2.22
CA LEU A 44 9.40 9.53 -0.95
C LEU A 44 8.70 8.26 -0.46
N LEU A 45 8.01 7.53 -1.35
CA LEU A 45 7.35 6.26 -1.04
C LEU A 45 8.35 5.23 -0.49
N ILE A 46 9.54 5.13 -1.09
CA ILE A 46 10.60 4.23 -0.63
C ILE A 46 11.02 4.60 0.80
N VAL A 47 11.24 5.89 1.10
CA VAL A 47 11.63 6.37 2.44
C VAL A 47 10.53 6.08 3.47
N MET A 48 9.28 6.40 3.14
CA MET A 48 8.13 6.17 4.03
C MET A 48 7.97 4.68 4.35
N LEU A 49 7.95 3.82 3.34
CA LEU A 49 7.79 2.38 3.53
C LEU A 49 8.97 1.77 4.30
N SER A 50 10.20 2.20 4.01
CA SER A 50 11.38 1.72 4.74
C SER A 50 11.34 2.11 6.23
N SER A 51 10.80 3.30 6.53
CA SER A 51 10.66 3.79 7.91
C SER A 51 9.56 3.05 8.67
N VAL A 52 8.44 2.74 8.01
CA VAL A 52 7.29 2.05 8.63
C VAL A 52 7.53 0.53 8.76
N PHE A 53 8.32 -0.05 7.86
CA PHE A 53 8.60 -1.49 7.78
C PHE A 53 10.11 -1.80 7.90
N PRO A 54 10.77 -1.42 9.01
CA PRO A 54 12.22 -1.53 9.15
C PRO A 54 12.76 -2.96 9.14
N SER A 55 11.90 -3.96 9.35
CA SER A 55 12.26 -5.39 9.30
C SER A 55 12.24 -5.99 7.89
N VAL A 56 11.76 -5.26 6.89
CA VAL A 56 11.69 -5.72 5.50
C VAL A 56 12.94 -5.24 4.76
N ASN A 57 13.45 -6.07 3.86
CA ASN A 57 14.63 -5.73 3.08
C ASN A 57 14.39 -4.47 2.23
N GLN A 58 15.26 -3.48 2.38
CA GLN A 58 15.14 -2.20 1.68
C GLN A 58 15.17 -2.35 0.15
N LEU A 59 15.95 -3.30 -0.38
CA LEU A 59 16.00 -3.59 -1.82
C LEU A 59 14.65 -4.14 -2.32
N GLU A 60 13.95 -4.91 -1.49
CA GLU A 60 12.61 -5.40 -1.81
C GLU A 60 11.61 -4.24 -1.87
N ILE A 61 11.67 -3.31 -0.91
CA ILE A 61 10.81 -2.11 -0.90
C ILE A 61 11.06 -1.27 -2.16
N GLN A 62 12.33 -1.01 -2.50
CA GLN A 62 12.70 -0.28 -3.70
C GLN A 62 12.18 -0.96 -4.97
N ARG A 63 12.37 -2.28 -5.08
CA ARG A 63 11.89 -3.06 -6.23
C ARG A 63 10.37 -2.95 -6.37
N ARG A 64 9.62 -3.04 -5.27
CA ARG A 64 8.15 -2.94 -5.28
C ARG A 64 7.66 -1.56 -5.69
N ALA A 65 8.28 -0.49 -5.17
CA ALA A 65 7.92 0.88 -5.53
C ALA A 65 8.16 1.15 -7.03
N LYS A 66 9.34 0.77 -7.53
CA LYS A 66 9.70 0.89 -8.96
C LYS A 66 8.78 0.09 -9.87
N ASP A 67 8.57 -1.19 -9.54
CA ASP A 67 7.68 -2.06 -10.31
C ASP A 67 6.26 -1.48 -10.39
N LYS A 68 5.74 -0.93 -9.29
CA LYS A 68 4.46 -0.24 -9.28
C LYS A 68 4.47 0.99 -10.18
N ALA A 69 5.45 1.90 -10.03
CA ALA A 69 5.54 3.10 -10.85
C ALA A 69 5.63 2.78 -12.35
N SER A 70 6.44 1.77 -12.73
CA SER A 70 6.54 1.29 -14.11
C SER A 70 5.21 0.74 -14.64
N LYS A 71 4.55 -0.15 -13.89
CA LYS A 71 3.25 -0.72 -14.30
C LYS A 71 2.17 0.34 -14.45
N VAL A 72 2.16 1.32 -13.56
CA VAL A 72 1.23 2.46 -13.63
C VAL A 72 1.52 3.30 -14.87
N ALA A 73 2.79 3.60 -15.16
CA ALA A 73 3.17 4.35 -16.36
C ALA A 73 2.85 3.62 -17.67
N GLU A 74 2.98 2.29 -17.68
CA GLU A 74 2.63 1.44 -18.81
C GLU A 74 1.11 1.21 -18.95
N GLY A 75 0.32 1.58 -17.95
CA GLY A 75 -1.11 1.26 -17.87
C GLY A 75 -1.39 -0.23 -17.68
N SER A 76 -0.38 -1.02 -17.27
CA SER A 76 -0.45 -2.46 -17.02
C SER A 76 -0.78 -2.81 -15.57
N ASP A 77 -0.98 -1.80 -14.71
CA ASP A 77 -1.37 -2.00 -13.32
C ASP A 77 -2.85 -2.43 -13.22
N GLU A 78 -3.09 -3.73 -13.13
CA GLU A 78 -4.41 -4.34 -12.92
C GLU A 78 -4.88 -4.16 -11.46
N TYR A 79 -5.04 -2.92 -11.01
CA TYR A 79 -5.65 -2.67 -9.71
C TYR A 79 -7.18 -2.78 -9.78
N TYR A 80 -7.68 -4.00 -9.60
CA TYR A 80 -9.09 -4.25 -9.32
C TYR A 80 -9.40 -3.83 -7.88
N VAL A 81 -10.02 -2.65 -7.73
CA VAL A 81 -10.83 -2.36 -6.55
C VAL A 81 -11.97 -3.37 -6.58
N SER A 82 -11.91 -4.44 -5.79
CA SER A 82 -13.17 -5.04 -5.38
C SER A 82 -13.88 -3.97 -4.57
N GLU A 83 -15.05 -3.51 -5.02
CA GLU A 83 -15.91 -2.54 -4.33
C GLU A 83 -16.39 -3.03 -2.94
N GLN A 84 -15.80 -4.10 -2.40
CA GLN A 84 -16.20 -4.79 -1.19
C GLN A 84 -15.44 -4.35 0.06
N SER A 85 -14.87 -3.14 0.07
CA SER A 85 -14.55 -2.50 1.35
C SER A 85 -15.78 -1.71 1.80
N PRO A 86 -16.56 -2.16 2.81
CA PRO A 86 -17.76 -1.46 3.30
C PRO A 86 -17.47 -0.09 3.93
N TYR A 87 -16.22 0.38 3.86
CA TYR A 87 -15.76 1.65 4.39
C TYR A 87 -15.72 2.78 3.35
N LEU A 88 -15.91 2.51 2.06
CA LEU A 88 -15.88 3.54 0.99
C LEU A 88 -17.25 4.17 0.69
N ASN A 89 -18.37 3.53 1.07
CA ASN A 89 -19.73 4.00 0.76
C ASN A 89 -20.42 4.75 1.92
N LYS A 90 -19.65 5.43 2.78
CA LYS A 90 -20.21 6.28 3.85
C LYS A 90 -19.49 7.62 3.93
N LEU A 91 -19.68 8.43 2.88
CA LEU A 91 -19.60 9.88 2.95
C LEU A 91 -20.92 10.45 2.43
#